data_AF-A0A849DQA7-F1
#
_entry.id   AF-A0A849DQA7-F1
#
_cell.length_a   1.000
_cell.length_b   1.000
_cell.length_c   1.000
_cell.angle_alpha   90.00
_cell.angle_beta   90.00
_cell.angle_gamma   90.00
#
_symmetry.space_group_name_H-M   'P 1'
#
loop_
_entity.id
_entity.type
_entity.pdbx_description
1 polymer ?
#
loop_
_entity_poly.entity_id
_entity_poly.type
_entity_poly.pdbx_seq_one_letter_code
_entity_poly.pdbx_strand_id
1 'polypeptide(L)'
;MSHPPQFSTPGLALAAAPPPPNRVDLRRGLTLFAVIGGIALCGIGVLVYVGRHIGPVALAVGIGSALLPVPLLVACFLWLDRYEPKPVKYLALAFAWGAGVATAISLLVNTLASQGFERLRWNDILVGILVAPVIEELTKAAGPILIFWRRRKAISGLIDGIVFCGLSATGFAMVENILYLGNLGYAQGAEQGGALVGAAGVVRVFLARIVMSGFAHPLFTAMTGIGLGLAARAARRGVRWLAPLGGLLAAMLLHGSWNTMASLGQELRQGYILLYGYVSVMMPIFFGMVGLVLWLRSAEGRLAERVLSPYVQAGWFSPPEIAALGTLGRRSAARRWARQVAGDAGAKAMRAYQFEATRLALLRDGVRRGVGMAPHEVQGTLGEERRLLTALAAYRQVFTGRDPHLPRAWWDGAHYHIAFPDGAVRALRASAHPVVPVPVTFVPRPVPGFPYR
;
A
#
# COMPACT_ATOMS: atom_id res chain seq x y z
N MET A 1 -35.78 40.56 7.62
CA MET A 1 -35.09 40.02 6.42
C MET A 1 -33.73 39.49 6.84
N SER A 2 -33.61 38.19 7.10
CA SER A 2 -32.32 37.57 7.42
C SER A 2 -31.53 37.38 6.13
N HIS A 3 -30.37 38.03 6.02
CA HIS A 3 -29.44 37.81 4.91
C HIS A 3 -29.21 36.30 4.69
N PRO A 4 -29.19 35.81 3.44
CA PRO A 4 -28.78 34.43 3.20
C PRO A 4 -27.37 34.24 3.78
N PRO A 5 -27.06 33.09 4.41
CA PRO A 5 -25.71 32.83 4.88
C PRO A 5 -24.76 32.98 3.70
N GLN A 6 -23.87 33.98 3.78
CA GLN A 6 -22.85 34.21 2.76
C GLN A 6 -21.90 33.01 2.82
N PHE A 7 -22.11 32.05 1.92
CA PHE A 7 -21.17 30.97 1.74
C PHE A 7 -19.89 31.56 1.17
N SER A 8 -18.78 31.39 1.88
CA SER A 8 -17.45 31.78 1.41
C SER A 8 -17.18 31.19 0.02
N THR A 9 -16.42 31.93 -0.81
CA THR A 9 -16.05 31.42 -2.14
C THR A 9 -15.30 30.09 -1.97
N PRO A 10 -15.44 29.13 -2.91
CA PRO A 10 -14.82 27.81 -2.78
C PRO A 10 -13.31 27.85 -2.51
N GLY A 11 -12.62 28.86 -3.05
CA GLY A 11 -11.20 29.11 -2.81
C GLY A 11 -10.91 29.56 -1.37
N LEU A 12 -11.71 30.46 -0.80
CA LEU A 12 -11.59 30.91 0.59
C LEU A 12 -11.91 29.81 1.60
N ALA A 13 -12.95 29.00 1.35
CA ALA A 13 -13.30 27.86 2.21
C ALA A 13 -12.21 26.77 2.18
N LEU A 14 -11.59 26.53 1.02
CA LEU A 14 -10.47 25.60 0.89
C LEU A 14 -9.19 26.14 1.54
N ALA A 15 -8.93 27.46 1.46
CA ALA A 15 -7.81 28.12 2.10
C ALA A 15 -7.93 28.19 3.63
N ALA A 16 -9.16 28.22 4.16
CA ALA A 16 -9.45 28.16 5.59
C ALA A 16 -9.31 26.75 6.19
N ALA A 17 -9.18 25.71 5.36
CA ALA A 17 -8.86 24.37 5.85
C ALA A 17 -7.44 24.35 6.43
N PRO A 18 -7.21 23.68 7.58
CA PRO A 18 -5.92 23.73 8.26
C PRO A 18 -4.79 23.28 7.32
N PRO A 19 -3.75 24.11 7.11
CA PRO A 19 -2.62 23.70 6.28
C PRO A 19 -1.96 22.47 6.88
N PRO A 20 -1.45 21.53 6.05
CA PRO A 20 -0.66 20.42 6.58
C PRO A 20 0.52 21.00 7.37
N PRO A 21 0.87 20.41 8.53
CA PRO A 21 1.96 20.92 9.34
C PRO A 21 3.27 20.82 8.56
N ASN A 22 3.74 21.93 8.01
CA ASN A 22 4.94 21.99 7.21
C ASN A 22 5.93 22.95 7.88
N ARG A 23 6.70 22.41 8.82
CA ARG A 23 7.99 22.98 9.19
C ARG A 23 9.06 21.99 8.74
N VAL A 24 9.84 22.40 7.75
CA VAL A 24 10.97 21.63 7.26
C VAL A 24 12.05 21.73 8.33
N ASP A 25 12.12 20.71 9.19
CA ASP A 25 13.16 20.59 10.20
C ASP A 25 14.46 20.18 9.47
N LEU A 26 15.46 21.05 9.50
CA LEU A 26 16.76 20.85 8.83
C LEU A 26 17.39 19.51 9.21
N ARG A 27 17.23 19.05 10.46
CA ARG A 27 17.75 17.75 10.92
C ARG A 27 17.02 16.58 10.25
N ARG A 28 15.72 16.72 9.99
CA ARG A 28 14.94 15.70 9.24
C ARG A 28 15.32 15.69 7.77
N GLY A 29 15.62 16.86 7.18
CA GLY A 29 16.14 16.98 5.82
C GLY A 29 17.47 16.26 5.65
N LEU A 30 18.43 16.53 6.54
CA LEU A 30 19.74 15.87 6.56
C LEU A 30 19.64 14.36 6.75
N THR A 31 18.79 13.89 7.69
CA THR A 31 18.59 12.45 7.91
C THR A 31 18.01 11.76 6.67
N LEU A 32 17.03 12.38 6.01
CA LEU A 32 16.44 11.84 4.78
C LEU A 32 17.46 11.79 3.65
N PHE A 33 18.27 12.85 3.50
CA PHE A 33 19.34 12.90 2.51
C PHE A 33 20.37 11.79 2.74
N ALA A 34 20.81 11.59 3.99
CA ALA A 34 21.75 10.53 4.34
C ALA A 34 21.19 9.12 4.03
N VAL A 35 19.91 8.87 4.34
CA VAL A 35 19.25 7.59 4.03
C VAL A 35 19.16 7.37 2.52
N ILE A 36 18.73 8.38 1.76
CA ILE A 36 18.63 8.29 0.29
C ILE A 36 20.02 8.08 -0.32
N GLY A 37 21.02 8.84 0.13
CA GLY A 37 22.40 8.72 -0.32
C GLY A 37 22.99 7.33 -0.03
N GLY A 38 22.74 6.78 1.16
CA GLY A 38 23.17 5.43 1.52
C GLY A 38 22.53 4.34 0.65
N ILE A 39 21.21 4.44 0.39
CA ILE A 39 20.51 3.50 -0.49
C ILE A 39 21.05 3.59 -1.93
N ALA A 40 21.25 4.81 -2.43
CA ALA A 40 21.80 5.04 -3.77
C ALA A 40 23.23 4.48 -3.88
N LEU A 41 24.07 4.67 -2.86
CA LEU A 41 25.42 4.12 -2.80
C LEU A 41 25.40 2.58 -2.83
N CYS A 42 24.52 1.93 -2.07
CA CYS A 42 24.34 0.47 -2.13
C CYS A 42 23.93 0.01 -3.54
N GLY A 43 22.96 0.68 -4.15
CA GLY A 43 22.49 0.35 -5.50
C GLY A 43 23.60 0.51 -6.56
N ILE A 44 24.32 1.63 -6.53
CA ILE A 44 25.48 1.86 -7.42
C ILE A 44 26.56 0.81 -7.18
N GLY A 45 26.88 0.51 -5.92
CA GLY A 45 27.85 -0.52 -5.55
C GLY A 45 27.50 -1.89 -6.14
N VAL A 46 26.22 -2.30 -6.07
CA VAL A 46 25.73 -3.53 -6.69
C VAL A 46 25.88 -3.49 -8.20
N LEU A 47 25.45 -2.41 -8.87
CA LEU A 47 25.54 -2.30 -10.33
C LEU A 47 27.01 -2.31 -10.82
N VAL A 48 27.91 -1.66 -10.10
CA VAL A 48 29.35 -1.67 -10.38
C VAL A 48 29.93 -3.07 -10.18
N TYR A 49 29.57 -3.75 -9.09
CA TYR A 49 29.98 -5.13 -8.84
C TYR A 49 29.50 -6.03 -9.98
N VAL A 50 28.20 -6.04 -10.29
CA VAL A 50 27.62 -6.85 -11.36
C VAL A 50 28.29 -6.54 -12.71
N GLY A 51 28.40 -5.25 -13.07
CA GLY A 51 29.01 -4.83 -14.33
C GLY A 51 30.46 -5.27 -14.51
N ARG A 52 31.24 -5.33 -13.42
CA ARG A 52 32.61 -5.88 -13.47
C ARG A 52 32.66 -7.39 -13.68
N HIS A 53 31.63 -8.13 -13.26
CA HIS A 53 31.60 -9.59 -13.36
C HIS A 53 31.02 -10.07 -14.70
N ILE A 54 30.01 -9.38 -15.25
CA ILE A 54 29.30 -9.83 -16.47
C ILE A 54 29.63 -8.98 -17.70
N GLY A 55 30.33 -7.86 -17.52
CA GLY A 55 30.65 -6.90 -18.58
C GLY A 55 29.56 -5.84 -18.81
N PRO A 56 29.93 -4.70 -19.43
CA PRO A 56 29.04 -3.54 -19.58
C PRO A 56 27.85 -3.79 -20.52
N VAL A 57 28.04 -4.59 -21.58
CA VAL A 57 26.97 -4.89 -22.54
C VAL A 57 25.89 -5.77 -21.88
N ALA A 58 26.30 -6.84 -21.20
CA ALA A 58 25.39 -7.70 -20.46
C ALA A 58 24.66 -6.94 -19.34
N LEU A 59 25.35 -6.04 -18.64
CA LEU A 59 24.73 -5.16 -17.66
C LEU A 59 23.66 -4.27 -18.30
N ALA A 60 23.95 -3.63 -19.45
CA ALA A 60 22.99 -2.77 -20.14
C ALA A 60 21.75 -3.54 -20.61
N VAL A 61 21.94 -4.74 -21.18
CA VAL A 61 20.85 -5.65 -21.58
C VAL A 61 20.03 -6.08 -20.37
N GLY A 62 20.69 -6.44 -19.26
CA GLY A 62 20.06 -6.78 -18.00
C GLY A 62 19.21 -5.64 -17.44
N ILE A 63 19.75 -4.42 -17.39
CA ILE A 63 19.03 -3.21 -16.94
C ILE A 63 17.80 -2.96 -17.82
N GLY A 64 17.99 -2.91 -19.14
CA GLY A 64 16.90 -2.63 -20.07
C GLY A 64 15.76 -3.64 -19.93
N SER A 65 16.09 -4.93 -19.83
CA SER A 65 15.12 -6.01 -19.73
C SER A 65 14.43 -6.05 -18.36
N ALA A 66 15.17 -5.88 -17.26
CA ALA A 66 14.64 -5.95 -15.91
C ALA A 66 13.75 -4.75 -15.53
N LEU A 67 13.89 -3.61 -16.20
CA LEU A 67 13.05 -2.43 -15.99
C LEU A 67 11.65 -2.55 -16.59
N LEU A 68 11.48 -3.33 -17.66
CA LEU A 68 10.20 -3.47 -18.38
C LEU A 68 8.99 -3.82 -17.48
N PRO A 69 9.07 -4.82 -16.56
CA PRO A 69 7.93 -5.17 -15.71
C PRO A 69 7.70 -4.22 -14.52
N VAL A 70 8.69 -3.40 -14.15
CA VAL A 70 8.65 -2.61 -12.91
C VAL A 70 7.48 -1.63 -12.87
N PRO A 71 7.21 -0.82 -13.92
CA PRO A 71 6.06 0.08 -13.93
C PRO A 71 4.73 -0.64 -13.74
N LEU A 72 4.56 -1.83 -14.32
CA LEU A 72 3.35 -2.63 -14.18
C LEU A 72 3.16 -3.09 -12.73
N LEU A 73 4.19 -3.68 -12.11
CA LEU A 73 4.13 -4.16 -10.72
C LEU A 73 3.89 -3.00 -9.74
N VAL A 74 4.59 -1.88 -9.92
CA VAL A 74 4.39 -0.67 -9.12
C VAL A 74 2.95 -0.15 -9.29
N ALA A 75 2.43 -0.11 -10.52
CA ALA A 75 1.06 0.31 -10.78
C ALA A 75 0.02 -0.61 -10.09
N CYS A 76 0.25 -1.92 -10.05
CA CYS A 76 -0.59 -2.86 -9.31
C CYS A 76 -0.64 -2.53 -7.81
N PHE A 77 0.51 -2.26 -7.18
CA PHE A 77 0.56 -1.88 -5.76
C PHE A 77 -0.06 -0.51 -5.49
N LEU A 78 0.16 0.48 -6.36
CA LEU A 78 -0.50 1.80 -6.25
C LEU A 78 -2.02 1.71 -6.45
N TRP A 79 -2.48 0.80 -7.31
CA TRP A 79 -3.90 0.53 -7.51
C TRP A 79 -4.53 -0.12 -6.28
N LEU A 80 -3.78 -1.01 -5.61
CA LEU A 80 -4.20 -1.63 -4.37
C LEU A 80 -4.35 -0.59 -3.25
N ASP A 81 -3.40 0.34 -3.11
CA ASP A 81 -3.36 1.41 -2.10
C ASP A 81 -4.38 2.56 -2.32
N ARG A 82 -5.24 2.46 -3.34
CA ARG A 82 -6.05 3.60 -3.81
C ARG A 82 -7.14 4.07 -2.83
N TYR A 83 -7.53 3.28 -1.83
CA TYR A 83 -8.54 3.69 -0.83
C TYR A 83 -7.97 4.66 0.22
N GLU A 84 -6.73 4.44 0.64
CA GLU A 84 -5.99 5.31 1.56
C GLU A 84 -4.57 5.56 1.03
N PRO A 85 -4.41 6.35 -0.05
CA PRO A 85 -3.12 6.51 -0.70
C PRO A 85 -2.04 7.01 0.27
N LYS A 86 -0.94 6.26 0.37
CA LYS A 86 0.19 6.60 1.23
C LYS A 86 1.08 7.63 0.56
N PRO A 87 1.83 8.43 1.35
CA PRO A 87 2.78 9.37 0.79
C PRO A 87 3.82 8.66 -0.08
N VAL A 88 3.95 9.10 -1.34
CA VAL A 88 4.83 8.49 -2.36
C VAL A 88 6.26 8.30 -1.85
N LYS A 89 6.76 9.22 -1.02
CA LYS A 89 8.10 9.12 -0.41
C LYS A 89 8.34 7.81 0.36
N TYR A 90 7.32 7.27 1.04
CA TYR A 90 7.46 6.04 1.80
C TYR A 90 7.41 4.81 0.89
N LEU A 91 6.58 4.86 -0.16
CA LEU A 91 6.52 3.83 -1.19
C LEU A 91 7.83 3.75 -1.99
N ALA A 92 8.35 4.91 -2.38
CA ALA A 92 9.64 5.04 -3.05
C ALA A 92 10.79 4.57 -2.15
N LEU A 93 10.76 4.90 -0.86
CA LEU A 93 11.75 4.42 0.11
C LEU A 93 11.72 2.88 0.24
N ALA A 94 10.54 2.27 0.28
CA ALA A 94 10.41 0.81 0.37
C ALA A 94 10.97 0.11 -0.88
N PHE A 95 10.62 0.62 -2.07
CA PHE A 95 11.16 0.14 -3.34
C PHE A 95 12.69 0.31 -3.41
N ALA A 96 13.20 1.51 -3.10
CA ALA A 96 14.62 1.82 -3.16
C ALA A 96 15.42 1.02 -2.13
N TRP A 97 14.87 0.79 -0.93
CA TRP A 97 15.45 -0.10 0.08
C TRP A 97 15.67 -1.51 -0.49
N GLY A 98 14.65 -2.05 -1.16
CA GLY A 98 14.71 -3.34 -1.82
C GLY A 98 15.80 -3.40 -2.89
N ALA A 99 15.78 -2.44 -3.81
CA ALA A 99 16.73 -2.38 -4.91
C ALA A 99 18.19 -2.17 -4.46
N GLY A 100 18.42 -1.30 -3.48
CA GLY A 100 19.75 -0.94 -3.00
C GLY A 100 20.22 -1.81 -1.84
N VAL A 101 19.72 -1.50 -0.63
CA VAL A 101 20.24 -2.05 0.63
C VAL A 101 20.00 -3.56 0.73
N ALA A 102 18.78 -4.01 0.45
CA ALA A 102 18.45 -5.42 0.57
C ALA A 102 19.25 -6.27 -0.41
N THR A 103 19.31 -5.87 -1.69
CA THR A 103 20.12 -6.56 -2.70
C THR A 103 21.61 -6.55 -2.36
N ALA A 104 22.16 -5.43 -1.89
CA ALA A 104 23.58 -5.34 -1.55
C ALA A 104 23.97 -6.29 -0.42
N ILE A 105 23.18 -6.31 0.66
CA ILE A 105 23.43 -7.21 1.81
C ILE A 105 23.26 -8.66 1.38
N SER A 106 22.17 -8.99 0.67
CA SER A 106 21.92 -10.36 0.21
C SER A 106 22.99 -10.86 -0.75
N LEU A 107 23.43 -10.03 -1.71
CA LEU A 107 24.52 -10.38 -2.61
C LEU A 107 25.81 -10.68 -1.85
N LEU A 108 26.17 -9.82 -0.89
CA LEU A 108 27.36 -10.02 -0.07
C LEU A 108 27.29 -11.33 0.72
N VAL A 109 26.19 -11.54 1.45
CA VAL A 109 26.04 -12.70 2.33
C VAL A 109 25.95 -13.99 1.53
N ASN A 110 25.19 -14.01 0.43
CA ASN A 110 25.08 -15.18 -0.43
C ASN A 110 26.45 -15.54 -1.03
N THR A 111 27.21 -14.56 -1.53
CA THR A 111 28.56 -14.79 -2.06
C THR A 111 29.52 -15.32 -1.00
N LEU A 112 29.51 -14.77 0.20
CA LEU A 112 30.36 -15.25 1.30
C LEU A 112 29.95 -16.66 1.75
N ALA A 113 28.66 -16.96 1.77
CA ALA A 113 28.15 -18.29 2.09
C ALA A 113 28.59 -19.32 1.04
N SER A 114 28.47 -18.99 -0.25
CA SER A 114 28.97 -19.82 -1.36
C SER A 114 30.46 -20.14 -1.22
N GLN A 115 31.30 -19.12 -0.96
CA GLN A 115 32.73 -19.31 -0.73
C GLN A 115 33.02 -20.18 0.51
N GLY A 116 32.25 -20.02 1.58
CA GLY A 116 32.37 -20.84 2.79
C GLY A 116 32.01 -22.29 2.53
N PHE A 117 30.91 -22.53 1.80
CA PHE A 117 30.44 -23.88 1.47
C PHE A 117 31.42 -24.59 0.54
N GLU A 118 31.98 -23.88 -0.44
CA GLU A 118 33.04 -24.38 -1.31
C GLU A 118 34.25 -24.87 -0.51
N ARG A 119 34.73 -24.07 0.46
CA ARG A 119 35.86 -24.45 1.34
C ARG A 119 35.55 -25.68 2.19
N LEU A 120 34.29 -25.85 2.61
CA LEU A 120 33.80 -26.99 3.38
C LEU A 120 33.43 -28.20 2.49
N ARG A 121 33.59 -28.11 1.16
CA ARG A 121 33.19 -29.13 0.17
C ARG A 121 31.68 -29.44 0.20
N TRP A 122 30.86 -28.48 0.60
CA TRP A 122 29.40 -28.58 0.55
C TRP A 122 28.87 -28.13 -0.82
N ASN A 123 27.69 -28.61 -1.19
CA ASN A 123 27.06 -28.24 -2.45
C ASN A 123 26.53 -26.79 -2.38
N ASP A 124 26.97 -25.94 -3.31
CA ASP A 124 26.59 -24.52 -3.41
C ASP A 124 25.07 -24.32 -3.57
N ILE A 125 24.36 -25.30 -4.11
CA ILE A 125 22.89 -25.29 -4.24
C ILE A 125 22.21 -25.11 -2.87
N LEU A 126 22.82 -25.60 -1.80
CA LEU A 126 22.30 -25.43 -0.44
C LEU A 126 22.29 -23.96 -0.02
N VAL A 127 23.15 -23.10 -0.56
CA VAL A 127 23.11 -21.66 -0.32
C VAL A 127 21.83 -21.08 -0.92
N GLY A 128 21.51 -21.43 -2.17
CA GLY A 128 20.29 -21.00 -2.85
C GLY A 128 19.01 -21.51 -2.18
N ILE A 129 19.04 -22.68 -1.54
CA ILE A 129 17.87 -23.30 -0.90
C ILE A 129 17.69 -22.87 0.58
N LEU A 130 18.77 -22.74 1.34
CA LEU A 130 18.70 -22.55 2.80
C LEU A 130 19.11 -21.15 3.25
N VAL A 131 20.14 -20.57 2.63
CA VAL A 131 20.72 -19.29 3.08
C VAL A 131 20.02 -18.11 2.40
N ALA A 132 19.91 -18.15 1.07
CA ALA A 132 19.36 -17.07 0.27
C ALA A 132 17.91 -16.72 0.69
N PRO A 133 16.97 -17.67 0.87
CA PRO A 133 15.60 -17.32 1.27
C PRO A 133 15.54 -16.64 2.63
N VAL A 134 16.37 -17.07 3.59
CA VAL A 134 16.41 -16.48 4.94
C VAL A 134 16.92 -15.05 4.87
N ILE A 135 18.11 -14.86 4.28
CA ILE A 135 18.75 -13.55 4.25
C ILE A 135 18.00 -12.56 3.39
N GLU A 136 17.51 -12.98 2.23
CA GLU A 136 16.78 -12.09 1.34
C GLU A 136 15.43 -11.67 1.90
N GLU A 137 14.64 -12.58 2.47
CA GLU A 137 13.35 -12.18 3.06
C GLU A 137 13.54 -11.30 4.29
N LEU A 138 14.60 -11.52 5.09
CA LEU A 138 14.99 -10.63 6.19
C LEU A 138 15.33 -9.23 5.68
N THR A 139 16.22 -9.12 4.70
CA THR A 139 16.71 -7.82 4.22
C THR A 139 15.63 -7.06 3.46
N LYS A 140 14.80 -7.73 2.65
CA LYS A 140 13.61 -7.15 2.00
C LYS A 140 12.62 -6.61 3.03
N ALA A 141 12.36 -7.36 4.11
CA ALA A 141 11.41 -6.95 5.14
C ALA A 141 11.94 -5.84 6.07
N ALA A 142 13.26 -5.72 6.26
CA ALA A 142 13.86 -4.79 7.21
C ALA A 142 13.45 -3.32 6.98
N GLY A 143 13.37 -2.88 5.72
CA GLY A 143 12.94 -1.52 5.37
C GLY A 143 11.48 -1.24 5.75
N PRO A 144 10.51 -2.04 5.26
CA PRO A 144 9.12 -1.98 5.70
C PRO A 144 8.93 -2.09 7.22
N ILE A 145 9.67 -2.97 7.91
CA ILE A 145 9.64 -3.09 9.39
C ILE A 145 10.14 -1.79 10.04
N LEU A 146 11.23 -1.20 9.55
CA LEU A 146 11.76 0.06 10.04
C LEU A 146 10.76 1.21 9.86
N ILE A 147 10.08 1.26 8.70
CA ILE A 147 9.01 2.22 8.43
C ILE A 147 7.85 2.00 9.40
N PHE A 148 7.42 0.75 9.62
CA PHE A 148 6.38 0.42 10.58
C PHE A 148 6.75 0.86 12.00
N TRP A 149 7.98 0.61 12.44
CA TRP A 149 8.43 0.94 13.78
C TRP A 149 8.57 2.46 13.99
N ARG A 150 9.20 3.18 13.06
CA ARG A 150 9.42 4.64 13.16
C ARG A 150 8.19 5.47 12.81
N ARG A 151 7.31 4.94 11.96
CA ARG A 151 6.11 5.60 11.43
C ARG A 151 4.94 4.62 11.48
N ARG A 152 4.54 4.24 12.69
CA ARG A 152 3.43 3.30 12.97
C ARG A 152 2.12 3.62 12.26
N LYS A 153 1.88 4.90 11.94
CA LYS A 153 0.70 5.35 11.19
C LYS A 153 0.81 5.19 9.66
N ALA A 154 2.00 4.85 9.13
CA ALA A 154 2.21 4.63 7.69
C ALA A 154 1.67 3.26 7.26
N ILE A 155 1.77 2.26 8.13
CA ILE A 155 1.19 0.92 7.93
C ILE A 155 0.11 0.73 8.99
N SER A 156 -1.14 0.92 8.58
CA SER A 156 -2.34 0.87 9.43
C SER A 156 -3.17 -0.40 9.21
N GLY A 157 -2.92 -1.14 8.13
CA GLY A 157 -3.65 -2.37 7.82
C GLY A 157 -2.89 -3.37 6.97
N LEU A 158 -3.59 -4.45 6.59
CA LEU A 158 -3.04 -5.57 5.80
C LEU A 158 -2.61 -5.12 4.41
N ILE A 159 -3.43 -4.29 3.75
CA ILE A 159 -3.13 -3.77 2.42
C ILE A 159 -1.83 -2.96 2.45
N ASP A 160 -1.69 -2.03 3.41
CA ASP A 160 -0.47 -1.25 3.57
C ASP A 160 0.75 -2.17 3.74
N GLY A 161 0.66 -3.17 4.61
CA GLY A 161 1.75 -4.12 4.83
C GLY A 161 2.16 -4.86 3.56
N ILE A 162 1.18 -5.35 2.79
CA ILE A 162 1.38 -6.01 1.51
C ILE A 162 2.02 -5.06 0.49
N VAL A 163 1.56 -3.80 0.41
CA VAL A 163 2.09 -2.80 -0.52
C VAL A 163 3.54 -2.45 -0.20
N PHE A 164 3.87 -2.17 1.06
CA PHE A 164 5.22 -1.82 1.47
C PHE A 164 6.21 -2.96 1.27
N CYS A 165 5.86 -4.17 1.71
CA CYS A 165 6.69 -5.36 1.51
C CYS A 165 6.79 -5.76 0.04
N GLY A 166 5.69 -5.71 -0.70
CA GLY A 166 5.64 -6.03 -2.12
C GLY A 166 6.47 -5.08 -2.98
N LEU A 167 6.45 -3.78 -2.69
CA LEU A 167 7.31 -2.80 -3.37
C LEU A 167 8.79 -3.01 -3.06
N SER A 168 9.13 -3.36 -1.81
CA SER A 168 10.52 -3.69 -1.46
C SER A 168 11.00 -4.95 -2.19
N ALA A 169 10.17 -5.99 -2.22
CA ALA A 169 10.46 -7.20 -2.98
C ALA A 169 10.54 -6.95 -4.49
N THR A 170 9.74 -6.04 -5.03
CA THR A 170 9.80 -5.64 -6.46
C THR A 170 11.12 -4.94 -6.76
N GLY A 171 11.58 -4.03 -5.90
CA GLY A 171 12.88 -3.38 -6.05
C GLY A 171 14.04 -4.37 -5.99
N PHE A 172 13.99 -5.32 -5.06
CA PHE A 172 14.97 -6.41 -4.96
C PHE A 172 14.98 -7.26 -6.25
N ALA A 173 13.81 -7.74 -6.66
CA ALA A 173 13.65 -8.60 -7.84
C ALA A 173 14.10 -7.88 -9.13
N MET A 174 13.92 -6.56 -9.23
CA MET A 174 14.46 -5.79 -10.34
C MET A 174 15.97 -5.95 -10.45
N VAL A 175 16.71 -5.72 -9.35
CA VAL A 175 18.18 -5.79 -9.38
C VAL A 175 18.68 -7.21 -9.53
N GLU A 176 18.02 -8.18 -8.91
CA GLU A 176 18.33 -9.59 -9.13
C GLU A 176 18.12 -9.99 -10.61
N ASN A 177 17.02 -9.55 -11.23
CA ASN A 177 16.76 -9.84 -12.63
C ASN A 177 17.76 -9.16 -13.59
N ILE A 178 18.41 -8.06 -13.21
CA ILE A 178 19.53 -7.49 -13.98
C ILE A 178 20.66 -8.52 -14.08
N LEU A 179 21.03 -9.14 -12.95
CA LEU A 179 22.07 -10.16 -12.91
C LEU A 179 21.67 -11.40 -13.72
N TYR A 180 20.45 -11.91 -13.55
CA TYR A 180 20.02 -13.11 -14.27
C TYR A 180 19.87 -12.90 -15.78
N LEU A 181 19.23 -11.80 -16.21
CA LEU A 181 19.02 -11.50 -17.63
C LEU A 181 20.31 -11.08 -18.31
N GLY A 182 21.18 -10.34 -17.61
CA GLY A 182 22.49 -9.97 -18.11
C GLY A 182 23.43 -11.18 -18.21
N ASN A 183 23.56 -11.96 -17.14
CA ASN A 183 24.50 -13.08 -17.07
C ASN A 183 23.98 -14.34 -17.80
N LEU A 184 22.97 -15.00 -17.21
CA LEU A 184 22.43 -16.26 -17.73
C LEU A 184 21.68 -16.04 -19.04
N GLY A 185 21.04 -14.88 -19.20
CA GLY A 185 20.31 -14.52 -20.40
C GLY A 185 21.27 -14.17 -21.54
N TYR A 186 22.08 -13.13 -21.38
CA TYR A 186 22.90 -12.59 -22.47
C TYR A 186 24.34 -13.10 -22.49
N ALA A 187 25.13 -12.88 -21.44
CA ALA A 187 26.58 -13.06 -21.45
C ALA A 187 27.00 -14.48 -21.84
N GLN A 188 26.45 -15.49 -21.16
CA GLN A 188 26.80 -16.90 -21.42
C GLN A 188 26.46 -17.35 -22.86
N GLY A 189 25.30 -16.92 -23.38
CA GLY A 189 24.91 -17.24 -24.75
C GLY A 189 25.74 -16.50 -25.79
N ALA A 190 26.09 -15.24 -25.50
CA ALA A 190 26.92 -14.40 -26.36
C ALA A 190 28.35 -14.94 -26.47
N GLU A 191 28.91 -15.46 -25.38
CA GLU A 191 30.23 -16.12 -25.38
C GLU A 191 30.24 -17.40 -26.22
N GLN A 192 29.16 -18.17 -26.23
CA GLN A 192 29.08 -19.45 -26.95
C GLN A 192 28.79 -19.31 -28.44
N GLY A 193 27.99 -18.32 -28.84
CA GLY A 193 27.48 -18.23 -30.21
C GLY A 193 27.18 -16.83 -30.71
N GLY A 194 27.74 -15.80 -30.08
CA GLY A 194 27.58 -14.40 -30.46
C GLY A 194 26.24 -13.77 -30.04
N ALA A 195 26.07 -12.50 -30.39
CA ALA A 195 24.99 -11.66 -29.86
C ALA A 195 23.57 -12.19 -30.10
N LEU A 196 23.32 -12.88 -31.23
CA LEU A 196 22.00 -13.46 -31.53
C LEU A 196 21.65 -14.60 -30.56
N VAL A 197 22.61 -15.44 -30.22
CA VAL A 197 22.41 -16.54 -29.25
C VAL A 197 22.20 -15.96 -27.84
N GLY A 198 22.97 -14.92 -27.48
CA GLY A 198 22.74 -14.16 -26.25
C GLY A 198 21.33 -13.55 -26.19
N ALA A 199 20.87 -12.92 -27.27
CA ALA A 199 19.51 -12.35 -27.32
C ALA A 199 18.41 -13.42 -27.14
N ALA A 200 18.57 -14.59 -27.76
CA ALA A 200 17.63 -15.71 -27.56
C ALA A 200 17.66 -16.24 -26.11
N GLY A 201 18.82 -16.25 -25.46
CA GLY A 201 18.96 -16.56 -24.03
C GLY A 201 18.20 -15.57 -23.14
N VAL A 202 18.30 -14.27 -23.42
CA VAL A 202 17.54 -13.23 -22.70
C VAL A 202 16.04 -13.48 -22.79
N VAL A 203 15.51 -13.79 -23.98
CA VAL A 203 14.07 -14.07 -24.15
C VAL A 203 13.63 -15.27 -23.30
N ARG A 204 14.40 -16.37 -23.28
CA ARG A 204 14.10 -17.55 -22.47
C ARG A 204 14.06 -17.23 -20.98
N VAL A 205 15.10 -16.56 -20.48
CA VAL A 205 15.21 -16.18 -19.06
C VAL A 205 14.13 -15.16 -18.70
N PHE A 206 13.78 -14.24 -19.60
CA PHE A 206 12.72 -13.26 -19.41
C PHE A 206 11.35 -13.94 -19.26
N LEU A 207 11.02 -14.89 -20.13
CA LEU A 207 9.76 -15.63 -20.02
C LEU A 207 9.65 -16.37 -18.68
N ALA A 208 10.71 -17.08 -18.29
CA ALA A 208 10.73 -17.81 -17.03
C ALA A 208 10.63 -16.88 -15.82
N ARG A 209 11.47 -15.85 -15.74
CA ARG A 209 11.62 -15.04 -14.53
C ARG A 209 10.64 -13.88 -14.42
N ILE A 210 10.25 -13.28 -15.55
CA ILE A 210 9.41 -12.08 -15.57
C ILE A 210 7.95 -12.44 -15.83
N VAL A 211 7.69 -13.26 -16.85
CA VAL A 211 6.30 -13.59 -17.22
C VAL A 211 5.74 -14.68 -16.31
N MET A 212 6.46 -15.78 -16.13
CA MET A 212 5.98 -16.91 -15.34
C MET A 212 6.16 -16.70 -13.84
N SER A 213 7.30 -16.17 -13.37
CA SER A 213 7.57 -16.05 -11.94
C SER A 213 7.77 -14.61 -11.43
N GLY A 214 7.44 -13.58 -12.22
CA GLY A 214 7.70 -12.19 -11.84
C GLY A 214 6.98 -11.71 -10.58
N PHE A 215 5.89 -12.40 -10.22
CA PHE A 215 5.15 -12.14 -8.98
C PHE A 215 5.74 -12.83 -7.74
N ALA A 216 6.70 -13.77 -7.89
CA ALA A 216 7.14 -14.66 -6.82
C ALA A 216 7.75 -13.91 -5.63
N HIS A 217 8.74 -13.04 -5.84
CA HIS A 217 9.31 -12.25 -4.73
C HIS A 217 8.25 -11.36 -4.05
N PRO A 218 7.44 -10.57 -4.79
CA PRO A 218 6.34 -9.85 -4.16
C PRO A 218 5.37 -10.72 -3.37
N LEU A 219 5.06 -11.93 -3.86
CA LEU A 219 4.18 -12.88 -3.17
C LEU A 219 4.79 -13.38 -1.86
N PHE A 220 6.06 -13.76 -1.85
CA PHE A 220 6.75 -14.26 -0.66
C PHE A 220 6.81 -13.18 0.42
N THR A 221 7.40 -12.03 0.10
CA THR A 221 7.58 -10.95 1.09
C THR A 221 6.24 -10.33 1.51
N ALA A 222 5.18 -10.45 0.70
CA ALA A 222 3.83 -10.05 1.11
C ALA A 222 3.30 -10.86 2.30
N MET A 223 3.80 -12.07 2.58
CA MET A 223 3.47 -12.80 3.81
C MET A 223 3.95 -12.04 5.05
N THR A 224 5.17 -11.48 5.01
CA THR A 224 5.65 -10.54 6.03
C THR A 224 4.77 -9.31 6.11
N GLY A 225 4.32 -8.81 4.96
CA GLY A 225 3.37 -7.70 4.85
C GLY A 225 2.04 -7.97 5.56
N ILE A 226 1.46 -9.17 5.39
CA ILE A 226 0.26 -9.61 6.12
C ILE A 226 0.53 -9.59 7.63
N GLY A 227 1.65 -10.15 8.06
CA GLY A 227 2.08 -10.14 9.47
C GLY A 227 2.17 -8.74 10.06
N LEU A 228 2.80 -7.81 9.34
CA LEU A 228 2.88 -6.39 9.72
C LEU A 228 1.51 -5.72 9.79
N GLY A 229 0.63 -5.98 8.83
CA GLY A 229 -0.72 -5.42 8.84
C GLY A 229 -1.59 -5.96 9.97
N LEU A 230 -1.45 -7.24 10.33
CA LEU A 230 -2.08 -7.82 11.51
C LEU A 230 -1.55 -7.16 12.79
N ALA A 231 -0.23 -6.97 12.89
CA ALA A 231 0.40 -6.28 14.02
C ALA A 231 -0.05 -4.82 14.15
N ALA A 232 -0.27 -4.13 13.03
CA ALA A 232 -0.78 -2.76 13.01
C ALA A 232 -2.18 -2.65 13.65
N ARG A 233 -3.02 -3.68 13.46
CA ARG A 233 -4.40 -3.72 13.94
C ARG A 233 -4.60 -4.46 15.26
N ALA A 234 -3.53 -4.95 15.87
CA ALA A 234 -3.58 -5.73 17.09
C ALA A 234 -3.40 -4.86 18.35
N ALA A 235 -4.32 -5.02 19.30
CA ALA A 235 -4.18 -4.49 20.66
C ALA A 235 -3.29 -5.38 21.55
N ARG A 236 -3.38 -6.70 21.38
CA ARG A 236 -2.60 -7.68 22.17
C ARG A 236 -1.12 -7.63 21.76
N ARG A 237 -0.23 -7.41 22.73
CA ARG A 237 1.23 -7.32 22.50
C ARG A 237 1.80 -8.58 21.83
N GLY A 238 1.33 -9.77 22.20
CA GLY A 238 1.79 -11.02 21.58
C GLY A 238 1.58 -11.05 20.06
N VAL A 239 0.39 -10.67 19.59
CA VAL A 239 0.09 -10.63 18.14
C VAL A 239 0.95 -9.61 17.41
N ARG A 240 1.31 -8.49 18.05
CA ARG A 240 2.17 -7.46 17.44
C ARG A 240 3.58 -7.95 17.10
N TRP A 241 4.07 -8.96 17.83
CA TRP A 241 5.39 -9.54 17.61
C TRP A 241 5.34 -10.86 16.85
N LEU A 242 4.38 -11.73 17.19
CA LEU A 242 4.24 -13.03 16.56
C LEU A 242 3.71 -12.96 15.13
N ALA A 243 2.83 -12.01 14.80
CA ALA A 243 2.29 -11.93 13.44
C ALA A 243 3.35 -11.54 12.39
N PRO A 244 4.21 -10.51 12.60
CA PRO A 244 5.29 -10.20 11.66
C PRO A 244 6.32 -11.33 11.57
N LEU A 245 6.65 -11.98 12.69
CA LEU A 245 7.57 -13.13 12.71
C LEU A 245 7.01 -14.33 11.94
N GLY A 246 5.73 -14.66 12.16
CA GLY A 246 5.05 -15.73 11.43
C GLY A 246 4.95 -15.44 9.94
N GLY A 247 4.66 -14.19 9.57
CA GLY A 247 4.65 -13.74 8.17
C GLY A 247 6.03 -13.84 7.51
N LEU A 248 7.08 -13.46 8.23
CA LEU A 248 8.46 -13.59 7.77
C LEU A 248 8.88 -15.04 7.59
N LEU A 249 8.57 -15.90 8.56
CA LEU A 249 8.85 -17.32 8.46
C LEU A 249 8.11 -17.95 7.28
N ALA A 250 6.84 -17.60 7.07
CA ALA A 250 6.08 -18.05 5.90
C ALA A 250 6.72 -17.57 4.58
N ALA A 251 7.21 -16.33 4.52
CA ALA A 251 7.94 -15.81 3.36
C ALA A 251 9.19 -16.64 3.05
N MET A 252 10.01 -16.91 4.07
CA MET A 252 11.24 -17.72 3.95
C MET A 252 10.94 -19.13 3.50
N LEU A 253 9.92 -19.78 4.08
CA LEU A 253 9.54 -21.16 3.73
C LEU A 253 9.00 -21.24 2.31
N LEU A 254 8.15 -20.30 1.88
CA LEU A 254 7.65 -20.26 0.51
C LEU A 254 8.77 -20.03 -0.50
N HIS A 255 9.66 -19.08 -0.22
CA HIS A 255 10.79 -18.78 -1.08
C HIS A 255 11.77 -19.96 -1.15
N GLY A 256 12.13 -20.55 0.00
CA GLY A 256 12.98 -21.74 0.03
C GLY A 256 12.35 -22.95 -0.66
N SER A 257 11.04 -23.14 -0.53
CA SER A 257 10.32 -24.21 -1.25
C SER A 257 10.37 -23.99 -2.76
N TRP A 258 10.21 -22.75 -3.23
CA TRP A 258 10.35 -22.41 -4.65
C TRP A 258 11.76 -22.69 -5.16
N ASN A 259 12.79 -22.23 -4.44
CA ASN A 259 14.18 -22.49 -4.82
C ASN A 259 14.48 -23.99 -4.81
N THR A 260 13.98 -24.73 -3.82
CA THR A 260 14.10 -26.19 -3.76
C THR A 260 13.51 -26.85 -4.99
N MET A 261 12.28 -26.50 -5.39
CA MET A 261 11.64 -27.08 -6.58
C MET A 261 12.39 -26.73 -7.87
N ALA A 262 12.87 -25.49 -8.00
CA ALA A 262 13.65 -25.06 -9.15
C ALA A 262 15.00 -25.78 -9.24
N SER A 263 15.75 -25.84 -8.14
CA SER A 263 17.04 -26.52 -8.05
C SER A 263 16.93 -28.03 -8.27
N LEU A 264 15.94 -28.70 -7.67
CA LEU A 264 15.72 -30.14 -7.87
C LEU A 264 15.33 -30.46 -9.31
N GLY A 265 14.47 -29.64 -9.93
CA GLY A 265 14.09 -29.81 -11.33
C GLY A 265 15.29 -29.72 -12.27
N GLN A 266 16.24 -28.84 -11.97
CA GLN A 266 17.48 -28.68 -12.73
C GLN A 266 18.47 -29.83 -12.47
N GLU A 267 18.77 -30.14 -11.21
CA GLU A 267 19.75 -31.18 -10.82
C GLU A 267 19.35 -32.56 -11.31
N LEU A 268 18.08 -32.93 -11.10
CA LEU A 268 17.56 -34.23 -11.53
C LEU A 268 17.28 -34.29 -13.04
N ARG A 269 17.42 -33.16 -13.76
CA ARG A 269 17.01 -32.97 -15.16
C ARG A 269 15.55 -33.37 -15.40
N GLN A 270 14.72 -33.15 -14.38
CA GLN A 270 13.31 -33.50 -14.34
C GLN A 270 12.47 -32.23 -14.35
N GLY A 271 12.32 -31.62 -15.53
CA GLY A 271 11.56 -30.37 -15.70
C GLY A 271 10.11 -30.46 -15.22
N TYR A 272 9.54 -31.67 -15.13
CA TYR A 272 8.21 -31.89 -14.59
C TYR A 272 8.09 -31.56 -13.10
N ILE A 273 9.16 -31.65 -12.30
CA ILE A 273 9.15 -31.23 -10.88
C ILE A 273 8.80 -29.74 -10.80
N LEU A 274 9.50 -28.92 -11.59
CA LEU A 274 9.24 -27.48 -11.65
C LEU A 274 7.85 -27.20 -12.22
N LEU A 275 7.43 -27.90 -13.27
CA LEU A 275 6.11 -27.72 -13.88
C LEU A 275 4.98 -28.04 -12.89
N TYR A 276 5.01 -29.21 -12.25
CA TYR A 276 4.00 -29.60 -11.28
C TYR A 276 4.05 -28.68 -10.06
N GLY A 277 5.21 -28.42 -9.48
CA GLY A 277 5.36 -27.48 -8.36
C GLY A 277 4.82 -26.08 -8.69
N TYR A 278 5.08 -25.58 -9.89
CA TYR A 278 4.53 -24.32 -10.37
C TYR A 278 3.01 -24.34 -10.45
N VAL A 279 2.41 -25.35 -11.11
CA VAL A 279 0.96 -25.41 -11.34
C VAL A 279 0.17 -25.81 -10.09
N SER A 280 0.66 -26.77 -9.29
CA SER A 280 -0.07 -27.33 -8.16
C SER A 280 0.19 -26.62 -6.84
N VAL A 281 1.31 -25.89 -6.71
CA VAL A 281 1.67 -25.18 -5.47
C VAL A 281 1.70 -23.67 -5.70
N MET A 282 2.53 -23.18 -6.63
CA MET A 282 2.74 -21.74 -6.80
C MET A 282 1.48 -21.02 -7.31
N MET A 283 0.83 -21.54 -8.35
CA MET A 283 -0.37 -20.92 -8.92
C MET A 283 -1.54 -20.84 -7.93
N PRO A 284 -1.90 -21.90 -7.18
CA PRO A 284 -2.95 -21.80 -6.15
C PRO A 284 -2.64 -20.79 -5.07
N ILE A 285 -1.38 -20.71 -4.60
CA ILE A 285 -0.97 -19.73 -3.60
C ILE A 285 -1.06 -18.30 -4.17
N PHE A 286 -0.60 -18.10 -5.40
CA PHE A 286 -0.71 -16.82 -6.10
C PHE A 286 -2.16 -16.37 -6.25
N PHE A 287 -3.03 -17.21 -6.82
CA PHE A 287 -4.44 -16.86 -7.01
C PHE A 287 -5.20 -16.72 -5.69
N GLY A 288 -4.85 -17.53 -4.67
CA GLY A 288 -5.36 -17.37 -3.31
C GLY A 288 -4.99 -16.01 -2.72
N MET A 289 -3.74 -15.57 -2.92
CA MET A 289 -3.28 -14.26 -2.49
C MET A 289 -3.96 -13.13 -3.26
N VAL A 290 -4.12 -13.25 -4.58
CA VAL A 290 -4.88 -12.29 -5.39
C VAL A 290 -6.32 -12.19 -4.89
N GLY A 291 -6.99 -13.33 -4.66
CA GLY A 291 -8.34 -13.38 -4.10
C GLY A 291 -8.43 -12.71 -2.73
N LEU A 292 -7.48 -13.00 -1.83
CA LEU A 292 -7.37 -12.37 -0.51
C LEU A 292 -7.23 -10.85 -0.63
N VAL A 293 -6.32 -10.36 -1.48
CA VAL A 293 -6.06 -8.95 -1.69
C VAL A 293 -7.29 -8.23 -2.26
N LEU A 294 -7.94 -8.81 -3.27
CA LEU A 294 -9.18 -8.26 -3.84
C LEU A 294 -10.30 -8.22 -2.81
N TRP A 295 -10.44 -9.27 -1.98
CA TRP A 295 -11.40 -9.32 -0.90
C TRP A 295 -11.11 -8.23 0.15
N LEU A 296 -9.87 -8.12 0.64
CA LEU A 296 -9.44 -7.10 1.59
C LEU A 296 -9.73 -5.70 1.06
N ARG A 297 -9.39 -5.45 -0.20
CA ARG A 297 -9.60 -4.18 -0.87
C ARG A 297 -11.08 -3.83 -0.93
N SER A 298 -11.93 -4.81 -1.26
CA SER A 298 -13.39 -4.61 -1.27
C SER A 298 -13.95 -4.37 0.14
N ALA A 299 -13.40 -5.05 1.14
CA ALA A 299 -13.83 -4.97 2.54
C ALA A 299 -13.46 -3.63 3.18
N GLU A 300 -12.32 -3.04 2.77
CA GLU A 300 -11.87 -1.72 3.19
C GLU A 300 -12.79 -0.61 2.66
N GLY A 301 -13.22 -0.69 1.40
CA GLY A 301 -14.23 0.23 0.85
C GLY A 301 -15.52 0.24 1.70
N ARG A 302 -16.00 -0.94 2.09
CA ARG A 302 -17.19 -1.11 2.95
C ARG A 302 -16.92 -0.90 4.44
N LEU A 303 -15.66 -0.70 4.85
CA LEU A 303 -15.33 -0.46 6.27
C LEU A 303 -15.89 0.89 6.73
N ALA A 304 -15.76 1.92 5.89
CA ALA A 304 -16.30 3.24 6.16
C ALA A 304 -17.82 3.17 6.42
N GLU A 305 -18.56 2.42 5.60
CA GLU A 305 -20.01 2.23 5.77
C GLU A 305 -20.36 1.60 7.12
N ARG A 306 -19.65 0.53 7.52
CA ARG A 306 -19.93 -0.20 8.76
C ARG A 306 -19.49 0.55 10.02
N VAL A 307 -18.37 1.26 9.95
CA VAL A 307 -17.75 1.88 11.14
C VAL A 307 -18.31 3.27 11.40
N LEU A 308 -18.65 4.03 10.35
CA LEU A 308 -19.13 5.40 10.48
C LEU A 308 -20.65 5.49 10.69
N SER A 309 -21.40 4.38 10.63
CA SER A 309 -22.85 4.38 10.88
C SER A 309 -23.28 5.09 12.18
N PRO A 310 -22.60 4.94 13.34
CA PRO A 310 -22.96 5.69 14.54
C PRO A 310 -22.78 7.21 14.41
N TYR A 311 -21.88 7.66 13.54
CA TYR A 311 -21.70 9.08 13.26
C TYR A 311 -22.83 9.65 12.42
N VAL A 312 -23.60 8.82 11.70
CA VAL A 312 -24.86 9.25 11.07
C VAL A 312 -25.90 9.59 12.11
N GLN A 313 -26.08 8.71 13.09
CA GLN A 313 -27.02 8.90 14.19
C GLN A 313 -26.63 10.12 15.04
N ALA A 314 -25.33 10.33 15.23
CA ALA A 314 -24.80 11.51 15.92
C ALA A 314 -24.87 12.82 15.11
N GLY A 315 -25.27 12.77 13.83
CA GLY A 315 -25.40 13.96 12.97
C GLY A 315 -24.08 14.49 12.40
N TRP A 316 -23.03 13.68 12.35
CA TRP A 316 -21.74 14.04 11.73
C TRP A 316 -21.68 13.70 10.23
N PHE A 317 -22.47 12.72 9.80
CA PHE A 317 -22.60 12.29 8.40
C PHE A 317 -24.07 12.09 8.02
N SER A 318 -24.34 12.15 6.72
CA SER A 318 -25.62 11.70 6.15
C SER A 318 -25.48 10.31 5.53
N PRO A 319 -26.58 9.55 5.40
CA PRO A 319 -26.54 8.25 4.75
C PRO A 319 -25.89 8.26 3.32
N PRO A 320 -26.16 9.22 2.42
CA PRO A 320 -25.51 9.35 1.11
C PRO A 320 -24.02 9.64 1.19
N GLU A 321 -23.58 10.45 2.17
CA GLU A 321 -22.16 10.76 2.34
C GLU A 321 -21.35 9.49 2.66
N ILE A 322 -21.90 8.61 3.51
CA ILE A 322 -21.27 7.34 3.83
C ILE A 322 -21.39 6.36 2.66
N ALA A 323 -22.56 6.25 2.03
CA ALA A 323 -22.75 5.38 0.87
C ALA A 323 -21.79 5.74 -0.29
N ALA A 324 -21.46 7.03 -0.45
CA ALA A 324 -20.50 7.51 -1.42
C ALA A 324 -19.06 6.98 -1.21
N LEU A 325 -18.73 6.52 0.01
CA LEU A 325 -17.40 5.98 0.36
C LEU A 325 -17.25 4.49 0.05
N GLY A 326 -18.35 3.74 -0.06
CA GLY A 326 -18.36 2.27 -0.13
C GLY A 326 -17.61 1.66 -1.30
N THR A 327 -17.60 2.33 -2.45
CA THR A 327 -16.95 1.82 -3.67
C THR A 327 -16.18 2.91 -4.42
N LEU A 328 -15.16 2.52 -5.20
CA LEU A 328 -14.42 3.45 -6.05
C LEU A 328 -15.31 4.17 -7.08
N GLY A 329 -16.31 3.47 -7.63
CA GLY A 329 -17.28 4.04 -8.56
C GLY A 329 -18.09 5.16 -7.91
N ARG A 330 -18.64 4.91 -6.72
CA ARG A 330 -19.37 5.92 -5.94
C ARG A 330 -18.48 7.10 -5.52
N ARG A 331 -17.23 6.85 -5.13
CA ARG A 331 -16.25 7.91 -4.84
C ARG A 331 -15.97 8.77 -6.06
N SER A 332 -15.87 8.16 -7.24
CA SER A 332 -15.68 8.86 -8.51
C SER A 332 -16.90 9.71 -8.88
N ALA A 333 -18.10 9.16 -8.73
CA ALA A 333 -19.36 9.88 -8.95
C ALA A 333 -19.49 11.10 -8.02
N ALA A 334 -19.21 10.94 -6.72
CA ALA A 334 -19.23 12.03 -5.75
C ALA A 334 -18.23 13.15 -6.09
N ARG A 335 -17.03 12.80 -6.59
CA ARG A 335 -16.05 13.79 -7.05
C ARG A 335 -16.49 14.53 -8.32
N ARG A 336 -17.15 13.83 -9.26
CA ARG A 336 -17.72 14.46 -10.46
C ARG A 336 -18.83 15.44 -10.09
N TRP A 337 -19.75 15.02 -9.21
CA TRP A 337 -20.80 15.88 -8.68
C TRP A 337 -20.22 17.12 -7.98
N ALA A 338 -19.24 16.94 -7.07
CA ALA A 338 -18.61 18.06 -6.38
C ALA A 338 -17.88 19.01 -7.36
N ARG A 339 -17.36 18.48 -8.47
CA ARG A 339 -16.78 19.30 -9.56
C ARG A 339 -17.84 20.10 -10.30
N GLN A 340 -18.99 19.51 -10.59
CA GLN A 340 -20.10 20.20 -11.26
C GLN A 340 -20.64 21.35 -10.41
N VAL A 341 -20.74 21.15 -9.10
CA VAL A 341 -21.35 22.11 -8.18
C VAL A 341 -20.39 23.20 -7.68
N ALA A 342 -19.10 22.89 -7.51
CA ALA A 342 -18.11 23.80 -6.92
C ALA A 342 -16.76 23.85 -7.66
N GLY A 343 -16.74 23.44 -8.93
CA GLY A 343 -15.55 23.46 -9.79
C GLY A 343 -14.40 22.60 -9.28
N ASP A 344 -13.18 22.94 -9.68
CA ASP A 344 -11.98 22.20 -9.28
C ASP A 344 -11.73 22.23 -7.76
N ALA A 345 -12.15 23.30 -7.08
CA ALA A 345 -12.11 23.39 -5.62
C ALA A 345 -13.02 22.33 -4.99
N GLY A 346 -14.23 22.12 -5.51
CA GLY A 346 -15.14 21.07 -5.08
C GLY A 346 -14.58 19.67 -5.28
N ALA A 347 -13.96 19.39 -6.43
CA ALA A 347 -13.31 18.11 -6.70
C ALA A 347 -12.16 17.81 -5.71
N LYS A 348 -11.33 18.83 -5.41
CA LYS A 348 -10.24 18.73 -4.43
C LYS A 348 -10.77 18.53 -3.01
N ALA A 349 -11.78 19.31 -2.60
CA ALA A 349 -12.41 19.20 -1.29
C ALA A 349 -13.07 17.84 -1.09
N MET A 350 -13.81 17.33 -2.08
CA MET A 350 -14.41 15.99 -2.01
C MET A 350 -13.36 14.88 -1.93
N ARG A 351 -12.23 15.02 -2.64
CA ARG A 351 -11.11 14.06 -2.52
C ARG A 351 -10.53 14.06 -1.10
N ALA A 352 -10.32 15.24 -0.52
CA ALA A 352 -9.81 15.36 0.85
C ALA A 352 -10.83 14.86 1.89
N TYR A 353 -12.11 15.18 1.72
CA TYR A 353 -13.22 14.65 2.53
C TYR A 353 -13.24 13.12 2.53
N GLN A 354 -13.20 12.49 1.35
CA GLN A 354 -13.18 11.03 1.23
C GLN A 354 -11.96 10.39 1.90
N PHE A 355 -10.80 11.05 1.81
CA PHE A 355 -9.57 10.60 2.45
C PHE A 355 -9.68 10.65 3.97
N GLU A 356 -10.04 11.80 4.55
CA GLU A 356 -10.17 11.95 6.01
C GLU A 356 -11.31 11.09 6.59
N ALA A 357 -12.40 10.87 5.85
CA ALA A 357 -13.48 9.97 6.28
C ALA A 357 -12.99 8.51 6.35
N THR A 358 -12.15 8.09 5.39
CA THR A 358 -11.52 6.76 5.41
C THR A 358 -10.58 6.64 6.63
N ARG A 359 -9.79 7.68 6.92
CA ARG A 359 -8.92 7.71 8.12
C ARG A 359 -9.70 7.68 9.42
N LEU A 360 -10.84 8.38 9.51
CA LEU A 360 -11.72 8.32 10.67
C LEU A 360 -12.29 6.92 10.87
N ALA A 361 -12.72 6.26 9.78
CA ALA A 361 -13.19 4.88 9.85
C ALA A 361 -12.10 3.92 10.35
N LEU A 362 -10.87 4.06 9.88
CA LEU A 362 -9.73 3.25 10.32
C LEU A 362 -9.36 3.52 11.78
N LEU A 363 -9.32 4.80 12.20
CA LEU A 363 -9.08 5.19 13.58
C LEU A 363 -10.11 4.55 14.51
N ARG A 364 -11.40 4.63 14.14
CA ARG A 364 -12.48 4.11 14.96
C ARG A 364 -12.53 2.58 14.98
N ASP A 365 -12.22 1.91 13.87
CA ASP A 365 -12.05 0.46 13.86
C ASP A 365 -10.90 0.02 14.77
N GLY A 366 -9.78 0.75 14.75
CA GLY A 366 -8.66 0.55 15.68
C GLY A 366 -9.09 0.67 17.14
N VAL A 367 -9.82 1.73 17.47
CA VAL A 367 -10.37 1.95 18.82
C VAL A 367 -11.28 0.80 19.26
N ARG A 368 -12.19 0.33 18.39
CA ARG A 368 -13.05 -0.83 18.67
C ARG A 368 -12.26 -2.11 18.94
N ARG A 369 -11.07 -2.24 18.35
CA ARG A 369 -10.13 -3.37 18.58
C ARG A 369 -9.23 -3.16 19.80
N GLY A 370 -9.28 -2.01 20.47
CA GLY A 370 -8.41 -1.63 21.59
C GLY A 370 -7.05 -1.04 21.17
N VAL A 371 -6.86 -0.70 19.89
CA VAL A 371 -5.64 -0.04 19.39
C VAL A 371 -5.68 1.44 19.72
N GLY A 372 -4.59 2.01 20.25
CA GLY A 372 -4.53 3.41 20.65
C GLY A 372 -5.28 3.74 21.95
N MET A 373 -5.67 2.70 22.69
CA MET A 373 -6.43 2.79 23.95
C MET A 373 -5.56 2.58 25.20
N ALA A 374 -4.23 2.51 25.07
CA ALA A 374 -3.35 2.55 26.23
C ALA A 374 -3.43 3.93 26.91
N PRO A 375 -3.25 4.05 28.25
CA PRO A 375 -3.43 5.31 28.97
C PRO A 375 -2.70 6.52 28.37
N HIS A 376 -1.48 6.30 27.87
CA HIS A 376 -0.66 7.35 27.23
C HIS A 376 -1.04 7.66 25.77
N GLU A 377 -1.84 6.82 25.11
CA GLU A 377 -2.26 6.97 23.71
C GLU A 377 -3.67 7.58 23.59
N VAL A 378 -4.55 7.39 24.59
CA VAL A 378 -5.98 7.76 24.53
C VAL A 378 -6.17 9.22 24.14
N GLN A 379 -5.45 10.16 24.78
CA GLN A 379 -5.58 11.57 24.49
C GLN A 379 -5.19 11.90 23.04
N GLY A 380 -4.14 11.26 22.52
CA GLY A 380 -3.71 11.42 21.13
C GLY A 380 -4.72 10.86 20.13
N THR A 381 -5.34 9.72 20.45
CA THR A 381 -6.41 9.10 19.65
C THR A 381 -7.64 10.01 19.58
N LEU A 382 -8.08 10.56 20.71
CA LEU A 382 -9.21 11.50 20.77
C LEU A 382 -8.91 12.84 20.07
N GLY A 383 -7.69 13.35 20.22
CA GLY A 383 -7.24 14.55 19.51
C GLY A 383 -7.27 14.37 17.99
N GLU A 384 -6.83 13.21 17.50
CA GLU A 384 -6.89 12.88 16.07
C GLU A 384 -8.34 12.73 15.58
N GLU A 385 -9.20 12.07 16.35
CA GLU A 385 -10.63 11.96 16.00
C GLU A 385 -11.28 13.33 15.83
N ARG A 386 -11.06 14.24 16.79
CA ARG A 386 -11.55 15.63 16.72
C ARG A 386 -11.00 16.37 15.51
N ARG A 387 -9.69 16.24 15.24
CA ARG A 387 -9.04 16.85 14.07
C ARG A 387 -9.70 16.39 12.76
N LEU A 388 -9.95 15.08 12.63
CA LEU A 388 -10.58 14.49 11.45
C LEU A 388 -12.01 15.00 11.26
N LEU A 389 -12.81 15.06 12.33
CA LEU A 389 -14.18 15.58 12.30
C LEU A 389 -14.21 17.07 11.90
N THR A 390 -13.31 17.90 12.45
CA THR A 390 -13.18 19.31 12.08
C THR A 390 -12.80 19.46 10.60
N ALA A 391 -11.84 18.66 10.11
CA ALA A 391 -11.43 18.70 8.70
C ALA A 391 -12.58 18.29 7.76
N LEU A 392 -13.35 17.25 8.12
CA LEU A 392 -14.52 16.81 7.36
C LEU A 392 -15.58 17.91 7.26
N ALA A 393 -15.87 18.60 8.36
CA ALA A 393 -16.80 19.73 8.38
C ALA A 393 -16.32 20.86 7.46
N ALA A 394 -15.03 21.21 7.50
CA ALA A 394 -14.46 22.24 6.64
C ALA A 394 -14.55 21.90 5.14
N TYR A 395 -14.17 20.68 4.75
CA TYR A 395 -14.26 20.26 3.33
C TYR A 395 -15.70 20.20 2.83
N ARG A 396 -16.64 19.77 3.69
CA ARG A 396 -18.07 19.73 3.35
C ARG A 396 -18.63 21.10 3.00
N GLN A 397 -18.18 22.15 3.68
CA GLN A 397 -18.64 23.52 3.42
C GLN A 397 -18.32 24.02 2.01
N VAL A 398 -17.40 23.37 1.28
CA VAL A 398 -17.02 23.77 -0.10
C VAL A 398 -18.10 23.40 -1.13
N PHE A 399 -18.86 22.33 -0.91
CA PHE A 399 -19.86 21.84 -1.88
C PHE A 399 -21.31 21.81 -1.33
N THR A 400 -21.51 22.02 -0.03
CA THR A 400 -22.86 22.02 0.56
C THR A 400 -23.67 23.24 0.12
N GLY A 401 -24.96 23.03 -0.18
CA GLY A 401 -25.92 24.09 -0.51
C GLY A 401 -25.66 24.84 -1.82
N ARG A 402 -24.77 24.34 -2.68
CA ARG A 402 -24.38 24.98 -3.94
C ARG A 402 -25.03 24.34 -5.18
N ASP A 403 -25.70 23.22 -5.02
CA ASP A 403 -26.40 22.56 -6.11
C ASP A 403 -27.74 23.28 -6.36
N PRO A 404 -27.95 23.93 -7.52
CA PRO A 404 -29.15 24.71 -7.78
C PRO A 404 -30.39 23.83 -7.98
N HIS A 405 -30.23 22.52 -8.23
CA HIS A 405 -31.33 21.60 -8.46
C HIS A 405 -31.80 20.90 -7.19
N LEU A 406 -31.10 21.07 -6.07
CA LEU A 406 -31.42 20.39 -4.82
C LEU A 406 -32.12 21.34 -3.83
N PRO A 407 -33.24 20.91 -3.22
CA PRO A 407 -33.86 21.67 -2.15
C PRO A 407 -32.93 21.76 -0.94
N ARG A 408 -33.08 22.81 -0.14
CA ARG A 408 -32.35 22.93 1.13
C ARG A 408 -32.80 21.81 2.04
N ALA A 409 -31.85 21.03 2.55
CA ALA A 409 -32.13 19.94 3.46
C ALA A 409 -31.11 19.86 4.59
N TRP A 410 -31.52 19.33 5.75
CA TRP A 410 -30.62 18.97 6.84
C TRP A 410 -30.94 17.58 7.41
N TRP A 411 -29.96 16.97 8.07
CA TRP A 411 -30.09 15.67 8.74
C TRP A 411 -29.95 15.83 10.25
N ASP A 412 -30.91 15.31 11.01
CA ASP A 412 -30.97 15.42 12.48
C ASP A 412 -30.49 14.18 13.24
N GLY A 413 -30.00 13.17 12.52
CA GLY A 413 -29.63 11.85 13.06
C GLY A 413 -30.61 10.73 12.73
N ALA A 414 -31.85 11.06 12.35
CA ALA A 414 -32.92 10.09 12.09
C ALA A 414 -33.74 10.40 10.82
N HIS A 415 -33.99 11.68 10.52
CA HIS A 415 -34.81 12.12 9.39
C HIS A 415 -34.12 13.24 8.60
N TYR A 416 -34.42 13.27 7.29
CA TYR A 416 -34.17 14.41 6.43
C TYR A 416 -35.26 15.44 6.63
N HIS A 417 -34.88 16.69 6.87
CA HIS A 417 -35.78 17.81 6.84
C HIS A 417 -35.54 18.56 5.54
N ILE A 418 -36.50 18.53 4.61
CA ILE A 418 -36.39 19.14 3.29
C ILE A 418 -37.32 20.34 3.20
N ALA A 419 -36.77 21.50 2.85
CA ALA A 419 -37.53 22.70 2.56
C ALA A 419 -38.02 22.68 1.11
N PHE A 420 -39.33 22.71 0.92
CA PHE A 420 -39.99 22.72 -0.38
C PHE A 420 -40.22 24.16 -0.89
N PRO A 421 -40.50 24.34 -2.19
CA PRO A 421 -40.78 25.67 -2.76
C PRO A 421 -41.99 26.38 -2.14
N ASP A 422 -42.91 25.62 -1.52
CA ASP A 422 -44.07 26.11 -0.77
C ASP A 422 -43.71 26.67 0.62
N GLY A 423 -42.42 26.64 1.00
CA GLY A 423 -41.94 27.07 2.31
C GLY A 423 -42.12 26.02 3.42
N ALA A 424 -42.79 24.90 3.14
CA ALA A 424 -42.97 23.83 4.11
C ALA A 424 -41.69 23.01 4.28
N VAL A 425 -41.42 22.60 5.51
CA VAL A 425 -40.35 21.64 5.82
C VAL A 425 -40.99 20.30 6.13
N ARG A 426 -40.61 19.25 5.40
CA ARG A 426 -41.12 17.88 5.63
C ARG A 426 -40.00 16.96 6.07
N ALA A 427 -40.32 16.11 7.05
CA ALA A 427 -39.43 15.07 7.56
C ALA A 427 -39.58 13.77 6.73
N LEU A 428 -38.48 13.28 6.16
CA LEU A 428 -38.43 12.03 5.39
C LEU A 428 -37.43 11.06 6.01
N ARG A 429 -37.76 9.76 6.00
CA ARG A 429 -36.82 8.71 6.43
C ARG A 429 -35.71 8.51 5.40
N ALA A 430 -34.57 8.00 5.84
CA ALA A 430 -33.51 7.61 4.94
C ALA A 430 -33.94 6.45 4.03
N SER A 431 -33.59 6.56 2.74
CA SER A 431 -33.73 5.45 1.79
C SER A 431 -32.90 4.25 2.24
N ALA A 432 -33.42 3.04 2.02
CA ALA A 432 -32.68 1.79 2.22
C ALA A 432 -31.43 1.69 1.32
N HIS A 433 -31.42 2.41 0.20
CA HIS A 433 -30.30 2.52 -0.72
C HIS A 433 -29.97 3.99 -0.97
N PRO A 434 -29.14 4.61 -0.12
CA PRO A 434 -28.75 6.00 -0.30
C PRO A 434 -27.92 6.14 -1.58
N VAL A 435 -28.39 6.94 -2.53
CA VAL A 435 -27.66 7.29 -3.77
C VAL A 435 -27.13 8.73 -3.66
N VAL A 436 -26.01 8.99 -4.34
CA VAL A 436 -25.26 10.28 -4.35
C VAL A 436 -26.07 11.48 -4.88
N PRO A 437 -25.89 12.70 -4.36
CA PRO A 437 -26.03 13.09 -2.95
C PRO A 437 -27.10 14.18 -2.73
N VAL A 438 -27.69 14.21 -1.54
CA VAL A 438 -28.25 15.44 -0.94
C VAL A 438 -27.22 15.94 0.09
N PRO A 439 -26.43 16.98 -0.22
CA PRO A 439 -25.55 17.58 0.78
C PRO A 439 -26.43 18.30 1.80
N VAL A 440 -26.60 17.67 2.95
CA VAL A 440 -27.38 18.20 4.06
C VAL A 440 -26.48 19.08 4.94
N THR A 441 -27.00 20.22 5.37
CA THR A 441 -26.43 20.93 6.52
C THR A 441 -26.67 20.08 7.78
N PHE A 442 -25.78 20.18 8.77
CA PHE A 442 -25.95 19.47 10.04
C PHE A 442 -26.15 20.49 11.16
N VAL A 443 -27.02 20.16 12.10
CA VAL A 443 -27.09 20.89 13.38
C VAL A 443 -25.91 20.43 14.23
N PRO A 444 -25.02 21.32 14.71
CA PRO A 444 -23.88 20.92 15.53
C PRO A 444 -24.35 20.16 16.77
N ARG A 445 -23.86 18.93 16.95
CA ARG A 445 -23.99 18.18 18.21
C ARG A 445 -22.61 17.97 18.82
N PRO A 446 -22.49 17.93 20.15
CA PRO A 446 -21.21 17.72 20.82
C PRO A 446 -20.55 16.42 20.33
N VAL A 447 -19.22 16.45 20.19
CA VAL A 447 -18.41 15.27 19.87
C VAL A 447 -18.78 14.16 20.87
N PRO A 448 -19.13 12.94 20.43
CA PRO A 448 -19.47 11.88 21.36
C PRO A 448 -18.32 11.66 22.36
N GLY A 449 -18.54 12.01 23.62
CA GLY A 449 -17.64 11.64 24.70
C GLY A 449 -17.62 10.11 24.85
N PHE A 450 -16.47 9.54 25.19
CA PHE A 450 -16.46 8.19 25.77
C PHE A 450 -17.26 8.21 27.09
N PRO A 451 -18.06 7.18 27.43
CA PRO A 451 -18.08 5.85 26.84
C PRO A 451 -19.43 5.46 26.22
N TYR A 452 -19.40 4.73 25.11
CA TYR A 452 -20.50 3.86 24.71
C TYR A 452 -19.98 2.43 24.83
N ARG A 453 -20.55 1.70 25.80
CA ARG A 453 -20.37 0.25 25.95
C ARG A 453 -20.94 -0.48 24.75
#